data_AF-A0AAD2UZ97-F1
#
_entry.id   AF-A0AAD2UZ97-F1
#
_cell.length_a   1.000
_cell.length_b   1.000
_cell.length_c   1.000
_cell.angle_alpha   90.00
_cell.angle_beta   90.00
_cell.angle_gamma   90.00
#
_symmetry.space_group_name_H-M   'P 1'
#
loop_
_entity.id
_entity.type
_entity.pdbx_description
1 polymer ?
#
loop_
_entity_poly.entity_id
_entity_poly.type
_entity_poly.pdbx_seq_one_letter_code
_entity_poly.pdbx_strand_id
1 'polypeptide(L)'
;MIEAKKLADLMNMMFKSDPVAVESIISSRVIVNEVMASSDCPIMLGRDSQGVLTVGTVGILNGLAAPGTGYLAAIYGDDKQLSGFTVVGCNECEPYQYERYHL
;
A
#
# COMPACT_ATOMS: atom_id res chain seq x y z
N MET A 1 -5.15 10.02 12.10
CA MET A 1 -4.83 8.88 11.22
C MET A 1 -5.98 8.71 10.23
N ILE A 2 -5.70 8.21 9.03
CA ILE A 2 -6.63 8.15 7.89
C ILE A 2 -7.19 6.72 7.81
N GLU A 3 -8.49 6.55 7.58
CA GLU A 3 -9.04 5.20 7.33
C GLU A 3 -8.33 4.54 6.14
N ALA A 4 -7.94 3.27 6.26
CA ALA A 4 -7.25 2.55 5.18
C ALA A 4 -8.06 2.58 3.87
N LYS A 5 -9.40 2.58 3.96
CA LYS A 5 -10.29 2.73 2.80
C LYS A 5 -10.05 4.05 2.06
N LYS A 6 -9.89 5.17 2.76
CA LYS A 6 -9.62 6.47 2.12
C LYS A 6 -8.26 6.52 1.45
N LEU A 7 -7.27 5.80 1.99
CA LEU A 7 -5.96 5.64 1.34
C LEU A 7 -6.09 4.82 0.05
N ALA A 8 -6.84 3.72 0.06
CA ALA A 8 -7.11 2.93 -1.14
C ALA A 8 -7.88 3.72 -2.20
N ASP A 9 -8.91 4.47 -1.79
CA ASP A 9 -9.70 5.33 -2.68
C ASP A 9 -8.82 6.41 -3.33
N LEU A 10 -7.91 7.04 -2.58
CA LEU A 10 -6.95 8.02 -3.12
C LEU A 10 -6.01 7.37 -4.15
N MET A 11 -5.43 6.21 -3.81
CA MET A 11 -4.51 5.51 -4.71
C MET A 11 -5.21 5.04 -6.00
N ASN A 12 -6.47 4.58 -5.89
CA ASN A 12 -7.28 4.23 -7.07
C ASN A 12 -7.66 5.46 -7.90
N MET A 13 -7.86 6.63 -7.29
CA MET A 13 -8.06 7.88 -8.02
C MET A 13 -6.80 8.29 -8.78
N MET A 14 -5.62 8.18 -8.16
CA MET A 14 -4.34 8.41 -8.82
C MET A 14 -4.12 7.42 -9.96
N PHE A 15 -4.37 6.13 -9.72
CA PHE A 15 -4.18 5.06 -10.71
C PHE A 15 -5.07 5.25 -11.93
N LYS A 16 -6.33 5.67 -11.73
CA LYS A 16 -7.24 6.02 -12.81
C LYS A 16 -6.75 7.21 -13.63
N SER A 17 -6.06 8.15 -13.01
CA SER A 17 -5.53 9.34 -13.68
C SER A 17 -4.26 9.05 -14.48
N ASP A 18 -3.33 8.28 -13.91
CA ASP A 18 -2.08 7.90 -14.56
C ASP A 18 -1.57 6.55 -13.99
N PRO A 19 -1.90 5.43 -14.64
CA PRO A 19 -1.53 4.11 -14.13
C PRO A 19 -0.02 3.87 -14.17
N VAL A 20 0.67 4.39 -15.18
CA VAL A 20 2.12 4.19 -15.38
C VAL A 20 2.91 4.95 -14.31
N ALA A 21 2.53 6.18 -14.00
CA ALA A 21 3.15 6.94 -12.93
C ALA A 21 2.91 6.27 -11.58
N VAL A 22 1.69 5.80 -11.29
CA VAL A 22 1.38 5.15 -10.03
C VAL A 22 2.14 3.84 -9.85
N GLU A 23 2.22 3.01 -10.89
CA GLU A 23 3.03 1.79 -10.87
C GLU A 23 4.51 2.10 -10.58
N SER A 24 5.05 3.15 -11.21
CA SER A 24 6.42 3.62 -10.94
C SER A 24 6.60 4.09 -9.49
N ILE A 25 5.64 4.86 -8.96
CA ILE A 25 5.64 5.34 -7.57
C ILE A 25 5.61 4.19 -6.57
N ILE A 26 4.76 3.19 -6.78
CA ILE A 26 4.63 2.08 -5.83
C ILE A 26 5.70 1.02 -5.99
N SER A 27 6.39 0.96 -7.13
CA SER A 27 7.53 0.06 -7.36
C SER A 27 8.83 0.61 -6.76
N SER A 28 8.90 1.92 -6.50
CA SER A 28 10.03 2.52 -5.82
C SER A 28 10.18 1.98 -4.40
N ARG A 29 11.39 1.52 -4.08
CA ARG A 29 11.79 0.99 -2.79
C ARG A 29 13.09 1.65 -2.38
N VAL A 30 13.16 2.12 -1.14
CA VAL A 30 14.34 2.77 -0.56
C VAL A 30 14.89 1.86 0.53
N ILE A 31 16.19 1.61 0.50
CA ILE A 31 16.89 0.88 1.55
C ILE A 31 16.92 1.74 2.81
N VAL A 32 16.54 1.14 3.94
CA VAL A 32 16.60 1.80 5.25
C VAL A 32 17.60 1.09 6.14
N ASN A 33 18.08 1.79 7.16
CA ASN A 33 18.98 1.22 8.17
C ASN A 33 18.20 0.66 9.37
N GLU A 34 18.92 -0.03 10.25
CA GLU A 34 18.36 -0.62 11.49
C GLU A 34 17.83 0.43 12.47
N VAL A 35 18.27 1.69 12.38
CA VAL A 35 17.74 2.79 13.21
C VAL A 35 16.29 3.07 12.86
N MET A 36 15.95 3.08 11.56
CA MET A 36 14.56 3.21 11.14
C MET A 36 13.71 2.01 11.60
N ALA A 37 14.25 0.79 11.52
CA ALA A 37 13.54 -0.43 11.91
C ALA A 37 13.29 -0.58 13.42
N SER A 38 14.15 0.00 14.24
CA SER A 38 14.02 0.01 15.70
C SER A 38 13.30 1.25 16.24
N SER A 39 12.87 2.16 15.37
CA SER A 39 12.13 3.36 15.77
C SER A 39 10.65 3.10 15.99
N ASP A 40 10.00 3.96 16.79
CA ASP A 40 8.53 3.99 16.95
C ASP A 40 7.82 4.63 15.74
N CYS A 41 8.51 4.76 14.60
CA CYS A 41 7.92 5.28 13.37
C CYS A 41 6.89 4.27 12.85
N PRO A 42 5.61 4.65 12.65
CA PRO A 42 4.54 3.70 12.36
C PRO A 42 4.58 3.13 10.93
N ILE A 43 5.69 3.26 10.19
CA ILE A 43 5.80 2.79 8.80
C ILE A 43 6.01 1.27 8.75
N MET A 44 5.51 0.65 7.69
CA MET A 44 5.79 -0.77 7.42
C MET A 44 7.05 -0.94 6.58
N LEU A 45 7.97 -1.76 7.08
CA LEU A 45 9.18 -2.15 6.37
C LEU A 45 8.99 -3.52 5.72
N GLY A 46 9.46 -3.65 4.48
CA GLY A 46 9.67 -4.92 3.83
C GLY A 46 11.08 -5.43 4.12
N ARG A 47 11.24 -6.75 4.15
CA ARG A 47 12.55 -7.40 4.19
C ARG A 47 12.64 -8.36 3.01
N ASP A 48 13.69 -8.22 2.22
CA ASP A 48 13.91 -9.10 1.07
C ASP A 48 14.57 -10.44 1.49
N SER A 49 14.83 -11.30 0.51
CA SER A 49 15.45 -12.62 0.73
C SER A 49 16.89 -12.56 1.28
N GLN A 50 17.57 -11.42 1.16
CA GLN A 50 18.93 -11.20 1.66
C GLN A 50 18.93 -10.46 3.00
N GLY A 51 17.75 -10.18 3.56
CA GLY A 51 17.59 -9.46 4.81
C GLY A 51 17.66 -7.94 4.68
N VAL A 52 17.72 -7.39 3.46
CA VAL A 52 17.77 -5.94 3.24
C VAL A 52 16.41 -5.34 3.58
N LEU A 53 16.42 -4.36 4.48
CA LEU A 53 15.24 -3.61 4.87
C LEU A 53 14.94 -2.53 3.83
N THR A 54 13.71 -2.52 3.36
CA THR A 54 13.23 -1.50 2.43
C THR A 54 11.91 -0.92 2.88
N VAL A 55 11.68 0.34 2.52
CA VAL A 55 10.37 0.98 2.62
C VAL A 55 9.93 1.40 1.23
N GLY A 56 8.62 1.36 1.00
CA GLY A 56 8.01 1.91 -0.19
C GLY A 56 6.76 2.69 0.14
N THR A 57 6.16 3.29 -0.89
CA THR A 57 4.98 4.15 -0.76
C THR A 57 3.85 3.50 0.05
N VAL A 58 3.52 2.23 -0.22
CA VAL A 58 2.47 1.50 0.52
C VAL A 58 2.80 1.39 2.01
N GLY A 59 4.07 1.13 2.36
CA GLY A 59 4.49 1.01 3.75
C GLY A 59 4.43 2.35 4.51
N ILE A 60 4.72 3.45 3.82
CA ILE A 60 4.57 4.81 4.38
C ILE A 60 3.09 5.12 4.59
N LEU A 61 2.25 4.86 3.59
CA LEU A 61 0.81 5.13 3.67
C LEU A 61 0.15 4.30 4.79
N ASN A 62 0.55 3.04 4.96
CA ASN A 62 0.06 2.21 6.06
C ASN A 62 0.46 2.74 7.44
N GLY A 63 1.56 3.47 7.56
CA GLY A 63 1.88 4.18 8.80
C GLY A 63 1.02 5.40 9.11
N LEU A 64 0.24 5.86 8.12
CA LEU A 64 -0.77 6.91 8.30
C LEU A 64 -2.17 6.32 8.56
N ALA A 65 -2.35 5.00 8.36
CA ALA A 65 -3.62 4.32 8.50
C ALA A 65 -4.09 4.30 9.96
N ALA A 66 -5.40 4.48 10.18
CA ALA A 66 -5.99 4.40 11.49
C ALA A 66 -6.01 2.93 11.98
N PRO A 67 -5.63 2.66 13.24
CA PRO A 67 -5.65 1.32 13.82
C PRO A 67 -7.04 0.67 13.66
N GLY A 68 -7.05 -0.64 13.38
CA GLY A 68 -8.29 -1.40 13.20
C GLY A 68 -9.00 -1.21 11.86
N THR A 69 -8.59 -0.24 11.03
CA THR A 69 -9.23 0.01 9.72
C THR A 69 -8.65 -0.86 8.59
N GLY A 70 -7.69 -1.74 8.90
CA GLY A 70 -6.96 -2.57 7.94
C GLY A 70 -5.72 -1.89 7.36
N TYR A 71 -5.22 -2.47 6.26
CA TYR A 71 -4.01 -2.04 5.56
C TYR A 71 -4.28 -1.88 4.07
N LEU A 72 -3.76 -0.79 3.50
CA LEU A 72 -3.66 -0.61 2.06
C LEU A 72 -2.81 -1.73 1.45
N ALA A 73 -3.32 -2.35 0.39
CA ALA A 73 -2.62 -3.33 -0.41
C ALA A 73 -2.78 -3.03 -1.90
N ALA A 74 -1.75 -3.30 -2.69
CA ALA A 74 -1.83 -3.30 -4.15
C ALA A 74 -2.42 -4.64 -4.62
N ILE A 75 -3.26 -4.60 -5.67
CA ILE A 75 -3.70 -5.78 -6.39
C ILE A 75 -2.94 -5.86 -7.70
N TYR A 76 -2.47 -7.05 -8.00
CA TYR A 76 -1.81 -7.37 -9.25
C TYR A 76 -2.69 -8.36 -10.02
N GLY A 77 -2.86 -8.11 -11.32
CA GLY A 77 -3.48 -9.06 -12.24
C GLY A 77 -2.54 -10.24 -12.56
N ASP A 78 -3.01 -11.16 -13.41
CA ASP A 78 -2.28 -12.38 -13.76
C ASP A 78 -0.89 -12.10 -14.37
N ASP A 79 -0.77 -10.99 -15.12
CA ASP A 79 0.48 -10.55 -15.75
C ASP A 79 1.43 -9.82 -14.79
N LYS A 80 1.16 -9.84 -13.48
CA LYS A 80 1.86 -9.07 -12.43
C LYS A 80 1.79 -7.54 -12.63
N GLN A 81 0.90 -7.07 -13.48
CA GLN A 81 0.62 -5.65 -13.66
C GLN A 81 -0.28 -5.15 -12.51
N LEU A 82 -0.02 -3.93 -12.05
CA LEU A 82 -0.88 -3.27 -11.07
C LEU A 82 -2.29 -3.12 -11.65
N SER A 83 -3.31 -3.61 -10.94
CA SER A 83 -4.72 -3.47 -11.34
C SER A 83 -5.53 -2.55 -10.42
N GLY A 84 -4.97 -2.17 -9.28
CA GLY A 84 -5.57 -1.21 -8.36
C GLY A 84 -5.14 -1.43 -6.90
N PHE A 85 -5.92 -0.88 -5.97
CA PHE A 85 -5.61 -0.89 -4.54
C PHE A 85 -6.83 -1.27 -3.70
N THR A 86 -6.60 -2.07 -2.66
CA THR A 86 -7.63 -2.60 -1.76
C THR A 86 -7.23 -2.38 -0.31
N VAL A 87 -8.12 -2.78 0.60
CA VAL A 87 -7.86 -2.90 2.02
C VAL A 87 -7.87 -4.36 2.43
N VAL A 88 -6.87 -4.79 3.20
CA VAL A 88 -6.77 -6.14 3.77
C VAL A 88 -6.64 -6.07 5.30
N GLY A 89 -6.90 -7.17 5.99
CA GLY A 89 -6.66 -7.28 7.43
C GLY A 89 -7.56 -6.38 8.30
N CYS A 90 -8.71 -5.96 7.79
CA CYS A 90 -9.74 -5.34 8.61
C CYS A 90 -10.68 -6.41 9.17
N ASN A 91 -10.96 -6.34 10.48
CA ASN A 91 -11.81 -7.31 11.17
C ASN A 91 -13.31 -6.99 11.06
N GLU A 92 -13.67 -5.72 10.94
CA GLU A 92 -15.08 -5.24 11.01
C GLU A 92 -15.48 -4.37 9.82
N CYS A 93 -14.63 -4.23 8.80
CA CYS A 93 -14.93 -3.43 7.62
C CYS A 93 -15.76 -4.21 6.62
N GLU A 94 -16.64 -3.52 5.90
CA GLU A 94 -17.20 -4.10 4.67
C GLU A 94 -16.07 -4.46 3.70
N PRO A 95 -16.20 -5.58 2.95
CA PRO A 95 -15.23 -5.94 1.93
C PRO A 95 -15.00 -4.76 0.98
N TYR A 96 -13.75 -4.49 0.63
CA TYR A 96 -13.45 -3.44 -0.35
C TYR A 96 -14.01 -3.87 -1.71
N GLN A 97 -15.17 -3.33 -2.09
CA GLN A 97 -15.87 -3.73 -3.31
C GLN A 97 -15.32 -2.98 -4.52
N TYR A 98 -14.67 -3.71 -5.42
CA TYR A 98 -14.18 -3.23 -6.72
C TYR A 98 -15.32 -3.10 -7.73
N GLU A 99 -16.30 -2.24 -7.48
CA GLU A 99 -17.47 -2.22 -8.38
C GLU A 99 -17.21 -1.57 -9.75
N ARG A 100 -16.05 -0.95 -10.04
CA ARG A 100 -15.87 -0.16 -11.29
C ARG A 100 -14.47 -0.11 -11.94
N TYR A 101 -13.53 -1.00 -11.64
CA TYR A 101 -12.18 -0.96 -12.23
C TYR A 101 -11.84 -2.12 -13.19
N HIS A 102 -12.83 -2.90 -13.60
CA HIS A 102 -12.70 -3.77 -14.78
C HIS A 102 -13.09 -2.99 -16.03
N LEU A 103 -12.09 -2.43 -16.72
CA LEU A 103 -12.12 -2.19 -18.17
C LEU A 103 -10.74 -2.48 -18.73
#